data_AF-A0A7J9YYL6-F1
#
_entry.id   AF-A0A7J9YYL6-F1
#
_cell.length_a   1.000
_cell.length_b   1.000
_cell.length_c   1.000
_cell.angle_alpha   90.00
_cell.angle_beta   90.00
_cell.angle_gamma   90.00
#
_symmetry.space_group_name_H-M   'P 1'
#
loop_
_entity.id
_entity.type
_entity.pdbx_description
1 polymer ?
#
loop_
_entity_poly.entity_id
_entity_poly.type
_entity_poly.pdbx_seq_one_letter_code
_entity_poly.pdbx_strand_id
1 'polypeptide(L)' 'NFRTDTAFLPILATQRADADKLATDAQARGWDDEAARHRRLIERLDLHMNQTQTA' A
#
# COMPACT_ATOMS: atom_id res chain seq x y z
N ASN A 1 -13.85 1.21 -18.31
CA ASN A 1 -13.09 2.14 -17.47
C ASN A 1 -13.35 1.74 -16.02
N PHE A 2 -12.40 1.08 -15.35
CA PHE A 2 -12.55 0.70 -13.94
C PHE A 2 -12.30 1.95 -13.10
N ARG A 3 -13.35 2.74 -12.85
CA ARG A 3 -13.29 3.76 -11.80
C ARG A 3 -13.17 3.00 -10.48
N THR A 4 -12.03 3.13 -9.81
CA THR A 4 -11.96 2.85 -8.38
C THR A 4 -13.01 3.74 -7.73
N ASP A 5 -14.12 3.14 -7.31
CA ASP A 5 -15.12 3.83 -6.51
C ASP A 5 -14.46 4.29 -5.21
N THR A 6 -14.78 5.50 -4.75
CA THR A 6 -14.42 6.00 -3.42
C THR A 6 -14.74 5.00 -2.30
N ALA A 7 -15.73 4.13 -2.50
CA ALA A 7 -16.07 3.00 -1.62
C ALA A 7 -14.90 2.04 -1.35
N PHE A 8 -13.89 1.97 -2.22
CA PHE A 8 -12.69 1.12 -2.04
C PHE A 8 -11.58 1.79 -1.23
N LEU A 9 -11.65 3.11 -0.98
CA LEU A 9 -10.61 3.82 -0.21
C LEU A 9 -10.33 3.21 1.17
N PRO A 10 -11.33 2.78 1.97
CA PRO A 10 -11.08 2.13 3.26
C PRO A 10 -10.33 0.79 3.13
N ILE A 11 -10.58 0.05 2.05
CA ILE A 11 -9.91 -1.23 1.78
C ILE A 11 -8.45 -0.97 1.42
N LEU A 12 -8.20 0.00 0.54
CA LEU A 12 -6.83 0.40 0.16
C LEU A 12 -6.05 0.92 1.37
N ALA A 13 -6.67 1.70 2.25
CA ALA A 13 -6.06 2.17 3.49
C ALA A 13 -5.67 1.02 4.44
N THR A 14 -6.54 0.01 4.57
CA THR A 14 -6.25 -1.20 5.37
C THR A 14 -5.06 -1.97 4.77
N GLN A 15 -5.06 -2.18 3.45
CA GLN A 15 -3.95 -2.87 2.76
C GLN A 15 -2.62 -2.12 2.91
N ARG A 16 -2.65 -0.78 2.87
CA ARG A 16 -1.48 0.05 3.09
C ARG A 16 -0.92 -0.13 4.49
N ALA A 17 -1.79 -0.11 5.52
CA ALA A 17 -1.39 -0.29 6.90
C ALA A 17 -0.79 -1.68 7.16
N ASP A 18 -1.32 -2.72 6.53
CA ASP A 18 -0.78 -4.07 6.65
C ASP A 18 0.56 -4.23 5.91
N ALA A 19 0.72 -3.61 4.74
CA ALA A 19 1.99 -3.59 4.02
C ALA A 19 3.10 -2.88 4.83
N ASP A 20 2.76 -1.83 5.60
CA ASP A 20 3.68 -1.12 6.48
C ASP A 20 4.17 -2.01 7.66
N LYS A 21 3.25 -2.76 8.28
CA LYS A 21 3.61 -3.76 9.30
C LYS A 21 4.54 -4.83 8.73
N LEU A 22 4.25 -5.35 7.54
CA LEU A 22 5.08 -6.35 6.88
C LEU A 22 6.46 -5.81 6.48
N ALA A 23 6.55 -4.55 6.02
CA ALA A 23 7.83 -3.91 5.72
C ALA A 23 8.70 -3.78 6.98
N THR A 24 8.10 -3.36 8.09
CA THR A 24 8.78 -3.23 9.39
C THR A 24 9.28 -4.59 9.88
N ASP A 25 8.44 -5.61 9.80
CA ASP A 25 8.74 -6.99 10.21
C ASP A 25 9.85 -7.62 9.34
N ALA A 26 9.78 -7.45 8.03
CA ALA A 26 10.84 -7.88 7.10
C ALA A 26 12.17 -7.19 7.42
N GLN A 27 12.15 -5.88 7.68
CA GLN A 27 13.36 -5.15 8.05
C GLN A 27 13.95 -5.64 9.39
N ALA A 28 13.11 -5.90 10.39
CA ALA A 28 13.55 -6.42 11.69
C ALA A 28 14.21 -7.81 11.58
N ARG A 29 13.87 -8.58 10.55
CA ARG A 29 14.46 -9.90 10.25
C ARG A 29 15.65 -9.85 9.29
N GLY A 30 16.01 -8.67 8.77
CA GLY A 30 17.06 -8.51 7.77
C GLY A 30 16.68 -9.01 6.37
N TRP A 31 15.39 -9.12 6.07
CA TRP A 31 14.89 -9.48 4.73
C TRP A 31 14.76 -8.23 3.86
N ASP A 32 15.90 -7.62 3.52
CA ASP A 32 15.94 -6.30 2.88
C ASP A 32 15.17 -6.26 1.54
N ASP A 33 15.24 -7.33 0.74
CA ASP A 33 14.50 -7.42 -0.53
C ASP A 33 12.99 -7.44 -0.33
N GLU A 34 12.50 -8.15 0.70
CA GLU A 34 11.06 -8.21 1.02
C GLU A 34 10.58 -6.88 1.61
N ALA A 35 11.38 -6.26 2.47
CA ALA A 35 11.11 -4.91 2.96
C ALA A 35 11.00 -3.90 1.80
N ALA A 36 11.91 -3.97 0.82
CA ALA A 36 11.86 -3.14 -0.38
C ALA A 36 10.62 -3.44 -1.24
N ARG A 37 10.22 -4.72 -1.36
CA ARG A 37 9.00 -5.12 -2.06
C ARG A 37 7.75 -4.52 -1.41
N HIS A 38 7.65 -4.56 -0.08
CA HIS A 38 6.52 -3.96 0.64
C HIS A 38 6.49 -2.43 0.52
N ARG A 39 7.63 -1.75 0.56
CA ARG A 39 7.70 -0.29 0.33
C ARG A 39 7.19 0.11 -1.06
N ARG A 40 7.59 -0.61 -2.11
CA ARG A 40 7.06 -0.38 -3.48
C ARG A 40 5.55 -0.62 -3.57
N LEU A 41 5.01 -1.57 -2.81
CA LEU A 41 3.57 -1.79 -2.74
C LEU A 41 2.86 -0.59 -2.07
N ILE A 42 3.40 -0.08 -0.97
CA ILE A 42 2.87 1.10 -0.27
C ILE A 42 2.82 2.31 -1.22
N GLU A 43 3.91 2.59 -1.95
CA GLU A 43 3.97 3.69 -2.93
C GLU A 43 2.86 3.59 -4.00
N ARG A 44 2.59 2.36 -4.48
CA ARG A 44 1.53 2.12 -5.47
C ARG A 44 0.13 2.31 -4.87
N LEU A 45 -0.08 1.88 -3.64
CA LEU A 45 -1.35 2.08 -2.94
C LEU A 45 -1.60 3.58 -2.70
N ASP A 46 -0.58 4.32 -2.28
CA ASP A 46 -0.65 5.78 -2.09
C ASP A 46 -1.02 6.50 -3.39
N LEU A 47 -0.40 6.10 -4.52
CA LEU A 47 -0.76 6.64 -5.83
C LEU A 47 -2.23 6.37 -6.18
N HIS A 48 -2.71 5.14 -5.99
CA HIS A 48 -4.09 4.77 -6.32
C HIS A 48 -5.12 5.46 -5.42
N MET A 49 -4.82 5.61 -4.12
CA MET A 49 -5.68 6.34 -3.19
C MET A 49 -5.78 7.82 -3.59
N ASN A 50 -4.65 8.46 -3.89
CA ASN A 50 -4.62 9.85 -4.36
C ASN A 50 -5.44 10.04 -5.65
N GLN A 51 -5.24 9.18 -6.65
CA GLN A 51 -6.01 9.23 -7.90
C GLN A 51 -7.52 9.08 -7.66
N THR A 52 -7.91 8.19 -6.76
CA THR A 52 -9.32 7.92 -6.44
C THR A 52 -9.97 9.08 -5.67
N GLN A 53 -9.22 9.77 -4.81
CA GLN A 53 -9.72 10.95 -4.08
C GLN A 53 -9.90 12.18 -4.97
N THR A 54 -9.15 12.27 -6.08
CA THR A 54 -9.22 13.40 -7.02
C THR A 54 -10.18 13.20 -8.19
N ALA A 55 -10.82 12.02 -8.32
CA ALA A 55 -11.63 11.59 -9.47
C ALA A 55 -13.14 11.78 -9.29
#